data_AF-A0A1V6MYG3-F1
#
_entry.id   AF-A0A1V6MYG3-F1
#
_cell.length_a   1.000
_cell.length_b   1.000
_cell.length_c   1.000
_cell.angle_alpha   90.00
_cell.angle_beta   90.00
_cell.angle_gamma   90.00
#
_symmetry.space_group_name_H-M   'P 1'
#
loop_
_entity.id
_entity.type
_entity.pdbx_description
1 polymer ?
#
loop_
_entity_poly.entity_id
_entity_poly.type
_entity_poly.pdbx_seq_one_letter_code
_entity_poly.pdbx_strand_id
1 'polypeptide(L)'
;MGRDPIHRSAPVVAPTADMFTNAVRQSGKLSLHTPSGSLDVTVVGFAPQFDTEEVEERRGMGGTDETEKRGGRWFCDLDIDTGDACLPFVRLALVRYQPDSIPGAEISQVVLADLVRTLPDRELIVTPGESLSVSVTGPSWDPTGSPAPRITATLQRRNSVVEDEDLGWVTLEDTATVLTSIDAESSRTPFYTGQVPIPPVRRGEPLRLMVIETEGVRANGLTPPTTPGPVIYCDTVNLSPKRGNPDRHDGHDGHDGGGQDRHGGHDGGGQDRHDRHGRPGHHGGGFRRG
;
A
#
# COMPACT_ATOMS: atom_id res chain seq x y z
N MET A 1 -1.86 -11.92 -22.10
CA MET A 1 -2.75 -11.22 -21.16
C MET A 1 -4.14 -11.17 -21.77
N GLY A 2 -5.19 -11.29 -20.96
CA GLY A 2 -6.58 -11.20 -21.37
C GLY A 2 -7.31 -10.16 -20.54
N ARG A 3 -8.29 -9.50 -21.13
CA ARG A 3 -9.18 -8.57 -20.42
C ARG A 3 -10.28 -9.35 -19.73
N ASP A 4 -10.75 -8.89 -18.58
CA ASP A 4 -11.94 -9.45 -17.97
C ASP A 4 -13.15 -9.25 -18.92
N PRO A 5 -13.89 -10.31 -19.28
CA PRO A 5 -15.04 -10.19 -20.19
C PRO A 5 -16.25 -9.50 -19.56
N ILE A 6 -16.35 -9.45 -18.23
CA ILE A 6 -17.45 -8.81 -17.50
C ILE A 6 -17.24 -7.29 -17.47
N HIS A 7 -16.00 -6.85 -17.27
CA HIS A 7 -15.68 -5.45 -16.99
C HIS A 7 -15.09 -4.72 -18.17
N ARG A 8 -15.65 -3.55 -18.48
CA ARG A 8 -15.11 -2.67 -19.51
C ARG A 8 -13.91 -1.85 -18.97
N SER A 9 -12.79 -2.51 -18.69
CA SER A 9 -11.53 -1.88 -18.24
C SER A 9 -10.62 -1.39 -19.39
N ALA A 10 -9.42 -0.87 -19.11
CA ALA A 10 -8.48 -0.51 -20.19
C ALA A 10 -8.11 -1.73 -21.07
N PRO A 11 -7.73 -1.53 -22.35
CA PRO A 11 -7.27 -2.62 -23.20
C PRO A 11 -5.98 -3.24 -22.67
N VAL A 12 -5.84 -4.56 -22.84
CA VAL A 12 -4.60 -5.29 -22.57
C VAL A 12 -3.82 -5.50 -23.87
N VAL A 13 -2.49 -5.59 -23.75
CA VAL A 13 -1.60 -5.90 -24.87
C VAL A 13 -0.85 -7.21 -24.61
N ALA A 14 -0.17 -7.73 -25.64
CA ALA A 14 0.74 -8.84 -25.45
C ALA A 14 1.87 -8.41 -24.48
N PRO A 15 2.16 -9.20 -23.42
CA PRO A 15 3.21 -8.83 -22.49
C PRO A 15 4.57 -8.67 -23.15
N THR A 16 5.27 -7.60 -22.81
CA THR A 16 6.68 -7.40 -23.18
C THR A 16 7.58 -7.70 -21.99
N ALA A 17 8.89 -7.83 -22.22
CA ALA A 17 9.85 -8.05 -21.15
C ALA A 17 9.88 -6.89 -20.14
N ASP A 18 9.63 -5.66 -20.60
CA ASP A 18 9.64 -4.45 -19.76
C ASP A 18 8.49 -4.37 -18.77
N MET A 19 7.40 -5.12 -19.00
CA MET A 19 6.29 -5.22 -18.03
C MET A 19 6.71 -5.98 -16.77
N PHE A 20 7.77 -6.80 -16.83
CA PHE A 20 8.27 -7.54 -15.68
C PHE A 20 9.33 -6.70 -14.95
N THR A 21 8.87 -5.78 -14.11
CA THR A 21 9.68 -4.65 -13.61
C THR A 21 10.81 -5.07 -12.67
N ASN A 22 10.68 -6.24 -12.03
CA ASN A 22 11.70 -6.82 -11.16
C ASN A 22 12.51 -7.95 -11.84
N ALA A 23 12.41 -8.11 -13.16
CA ALA A 23 13.23 -9.07 -13.90
C ALA A 23 14.72 -8.68 -13.82
N VAL A 24 15.57 -9.64 -13.45
CA VAL A 24 17.02 -9.43 -13.30
C VAL A 24 17.81 -9.82 -14.55
N ARG A 25 17.16 -10.53 -15.48
CA ARG A 25 17.78 -10.97 -16.74
C ARG A 25 16.75 -11.02 -17.85
N GLN A 26 17.20 -10.77 -19.07
CA GLN A 26 16.41 -10.95 -20.28
C GLN A 26 17.25 -11.68 -21.32
N SER A 27 16.63 -12.56 -22.11
CA SER A 27 17.27 -13.15 -23.28
C SER A 27 17.28 -12.17 -24.46
N GLY A 28 18.04 -12.51 -25.51
CA GLY A 28 17.74 -11.98 -26.83
C GLY A 28 16.42 -12.54 -27.37
N LYS A 29 16.09 -12.19 -28.61
CA LYS A 29 14.92 -12.73 -29.31
C LYS A 29 15.12 -14.21 -29.61
N LEU A 30 14.22 -15.05 -29.12
CA LEU A 30 14.21 -16.51 -29.35
C LEU A 30 12.98 -16.90 -30.17
N SER A 31 13.06 -18.00 -30.89
CA SER A 31 11.95 -18.55 -31.67
C SER A 31 11.37 -19.76 -30.95
N LEU A 32 10.07 -19.71 -30.64
CA LEU A 32 9.31 -20.80 -30.03
C LEU A 32 8.38 -21.43 -31.07
N HIS A 33 8.50 -22.73 -31.29
CA HIS A 33 7.55 -23.45 -32.13
C HIS A 33 6.23 -23.70 -31.39
N THR A 34 5.13 -23.21 -31.95
CA THR A 34 3.77 -23.43 -31.47
C THR A 34 2.96 -24.20 -32.51
N PRO A 35 1.82 -24.81 -32.15
CA PRO A 35 0.94 -25.46 -33.12
C PRO A 35 0.47 -24.53 -34.25
N SER A 36 0.42 -23.22 -33.98
CA SER A 36 0.03 -22.16 -34.93
C SER A 36 1.19 -21.58 -35.74
N GLY A 37 2.43 -22.06 -35.54
CA GLY A 37 3.64 -21.56 -36.21
C GLY A 37 4.72 -21.10 -35.25
N SER A 38 5.76 -20.45 -35.79
CA SER A 38 6.83 -19.87 -34.97
C SER A 38 6.35 -18.59 -34.27
N LEU A 39 6.63 -18.49 -32.98
CA LEU A 39 6.38 -17.31 -32.16
C LEU A 39 7.71 -16.76 -31.68
N ASP A 40 7.96 -15.49 -31.95
CA ASP A 40 9.11 -14.80 -31.38
C ASP A 40 8.84 -14.45 -29.91
N VAL A 41 9.77 -14.84 -29.03
CA VAL A 41 9.64 -14.66 -27.58
C VAL A 41 10.91 -14.08 -26.97
N THR A 42 10.74 -13.45 -25.81
CA THR A 42 11.82 -13.05 -24.91
C THR A 42 11.62 -13.79 -23.60
N VAL A 43 12.67 -14.40 -23.07
CA VAL A 43 12.66 -15.01 -21.74
C VAL A 43 13.12 -13.96 -20.74
N VAL A 44 12.30 -13.74 -19.71
CA VAL A 44 12.64 -12.94 -18.53
C VAL A 44 13.03 -13.86 -17.37
N GLY A 45 14.08 -13.52 -16.65
CA GLY A 45 14.60 -14.27 -15.52
C GLY A 45 14.48 -13.49 -14.22
N PHE A 46 14.12 -14.19 -13.15
CA PHE A 46 13.96 -13.66 -11.80
C PHE A 46 14.98 -14.31 -10.86
N ALA A 47 15.36 -13.60 -9.79
CA ALA A 47 16.28 -14.14 -8.79
C ALA A 47 15.50 -15.05 -7.82
N PRO A 48 15.74 -16.36 -7.79
CA PRO A 48 15.02 -17.27 -6.90
C PRO A 48 15.48 -17.09 -5.46
N GLN A 49 14.51 -17.14 -4.54
CA GLN A 49 14.68 -17.07 -3.10
C GLN A 49 14.28 -18.40 -2.49
N PHE A 50 14.88 -18.75 -1.35
CA PHE A 50 14.56 -19.97 -0.61
C PHE A 50 13.84 -19.59 0.69
N ASP A 51 12.58 -19.97 0.80
CA ASP A 51 11.73 -19.75 1.98
C ASP A 51 12.01 -20.85 3.02
N THR A 52 12.62 -20.48 4.13
CA THR A 52 12.87 -21.35 5.28
C THR A 52 11.86 -21.18 6.41
N GLU A 53 10.95 -20.21 6.34
CA GLU A 53 10.14 -19.75 7.47
C GLU A 53 8.87 -20.60 7.72
N GLU A 54 8.41 -21.35 6.71
CA GLU A 54 7.32 -22.33 6.87
C GLU A 54 7.65 -23.46 7.90
N VAL A 55 8.90 -23.50 8.37
CA VAL A 55 9.43 -24.45 9.35
C VAL A 55 9.27 -23.97 10.79
N GLU A 56 9.20 -22.65 11.05
CA GLU A 56 9.21 -22.11 12.43
C GLU A 56 7.80 -21.87 12.99
N GLU A 57 6.83 -21.41 12.20
CA GLU A 57 5.45 -21.20 12.69
C GLU A 57 4.77 -22.50 13.12
N ARG A 58 5.09 -23.64 12.48
CA ARG A 58 4.56 -24.95 12.89
C ARG A 58 5.20 -25.51 14.16
N ARG A 59 6.36 -24.99 14.60
CA ARG A 59 7.03 -25.45 15.84
C ARG A 59 6.40 -24.87 17.11
N GLY A 60 5.64 -23.79 17.02
CA GLY A 60 4.87 -23.24 18.15
C GLY A 60 3.69 -24.11 18.58
N MET A 61 3.31 -25.11 17.77
CA MET A 61 2.12 -25.92 17.97
C MET A 61 2.46 -27.32 18.51
N GLY A 62 3.12 -27.37 19.67
CA GLY A 62 3.06 -28.48 20.64
C GLY A 62 3.36 -29.92 20.18
N GLY A 63 4.03 -30.14 19.05
CA GLY A 63 4.35 -31.48 18.54
C GLY A 63 5.71 -31.97 19.04
N THR A 64 5.74 -32.82 20.06
CA THR A 64 6.90 -33.66 20.37
C THR A 64 6.94 -34.81 19.37
N ASP A 65 7.65 -34.64 18.26
CA ASP A 65 8.21 -35.79 17.55
C ASP A 65 9.42 -35.38 16.70
N GLU A 66 10.45 -36.22 16.74
CA GLU A 66 11.72 -36.01 16.08
C GLU A 66 11.54 -36.02 14.55
N THR A 67 11.92 -34.92 13.90
CA THR A 67 12.25 -34.86 12.46
C THR A 67 11.10 -34.74 11.45
N GLU A 68 10.17 -33.79 11.61
CA GLU A 68 9.53 -33.16 10.44
C GLU A 68 10.30 -31.90 10.01
N LYS A 69 11.49 -32.09 9.41
CA LYS A 69 12.11 -31.06 8.57
C LYS A 69 11.28 -30.96 7.28
N ARG A 70 10.12 -30.29 7.33
CA ARG A 70 9.41 -29.89 6.12
C ARG A 70 10.34 -28.92 5.39
N GLY A 71 10.85 -29.35 4.23
CA GLY A 71 11.87 -28.61 3.51
C GLY A 71 11.35 -27.27 3.04
N GLY A 72 12.18 -26.23 3.13
CA GLY A 72 11.88 -24.94 2.51
C GLY A 72 11.63 -25.06 1.01
N ARG A 73 11.02 -24.04 0.42
CA ARG A 73 10.65 -24.00 -1.01
C ARG A 73 11.39 -22.88 -1.72
N TRP A 74 11.74 -23.11 -2.98
CA TRP A 74 12.22 -22.05 -3.86
C TRP A 74 11.04 -21.29 -4.45
N PHE A 75 11.09 -19.97 -4.44
CA PHE A 75 10.08 -19.10 -5.04
C PHE A 75 10.75 -17.90 -5.74
N CYS A 76 10.00 -17.22 -6.60
CA CYS A 76 10.35 -15.93 -7.15
C CYS A 76 9.09 -15.07 -7.12
N ASP A 77 9.22 -13.80 -6.73
CA ASP A 77 8.14 -12.82 -6.90
C ASP A 77 8.22 -12.21 -8.30
N LEU A 78 7.07 -11.98 -8.92
CA LEU A 78 6.95 -11.41 -10.25
C LEU A 78 6.14 -10.13 -10.15
N ASP A 79 6.80 -9.00 -10.40
CA ASP A 79 6.13 -7.71 -10.51
C ASP A 79 5.76 -7.49 -11.96
N ILE A 80 4.47 -7.36 -12.24
CA ILE A 80 3.93 -7.18 -13.60
C ILE A 80 3.20 -5.84 -13.66
N ASP A 81 3.77 -4.89 -14.39
CA ASP A 81 3.10 -3.63 -14.72
C ASP A 81 2.04 -3.88 -15.79
N THR A 82 0.78 -3.82 -15.38
CA THR A 82 -0.38 -3.99 -16.26
C THR A 82 -0.96 -2.66 -16.75
N GLY A 83 -0.32 -1.54 -16.42
CA GLY A 83 -0.83 -0.19 -16.66
C GLY A 83 -2.25 -0.01 -16.11
N ASP A 84 -3.10 0.67 -16.88
CA ASP A 84 -4.48 0.98 -16.48
C ASP A 84 -5.47 -0.22 -16.59
N ALA A 85 -4.98 -1.42 -16.92
CA ALA A 85 -5.85 -2.59 -17.02
C ALA A 85 -6.33 -2.99 -15.61
N CYS A 86 -7.64 -2.92 -15.39
CA CYS A 86 -8.25 -3.41 -14.16
C CYS A 86 -8.56 -4.91 -14.30
N LEU A 87 -8.11 -5.69 -13.30
CA LEU A 87 -8.35 -7.13 -13.19
C LEU A 87 -7.97 -7.96 -14.44
N PRO A 88 -6.80 -7.71 -15.08
CA PRO A 88 -6.42 -8.48 -16.25
C PRO A 88 -6.04 -9.91 -15.87
N PHE A 89 -6.23 -10.81 -16.81
CA PHE A 89 -5.79 -12.19 -16.71
C PHE A 89 -4.42 -12.38 -17.34
N VAL A 90 -3.52 -13.05 -16.64
CA VAL A 90 -2.20 -13.44 -17.11
C VAL A 90 -2.08 -14.96 -17.06
N ARG A 91 -1.46 -15.54 -18.09
CA ARG A 91 -1.06 -16.94 -18.09
C ARG A 91 0.41 -17.00 -18.44
N LEU A 92 1.22 -17.50 -17.52
CA LEU A 92 2.66 -17.55 -17.67
C LEU A 92 3.11 -18.82 -18.39
N ALA A 93 4.14 -18.68 -19.21
CA ALA A 93 4.85 -19.80 -19.84
C ALA A 93 6.22 -19.91 -19.17
N LEU A 94 6.47 -21.00 -18.46
CA LEU A 94 7.68 -21.25 -17.71
C LEU A 94 8.61 -22.15 -18.52
N VAL A 95 9.89 -21.78 -18.55
CA VAL A 95 10.97 -22.53 -19.21
C VAL A 95 12.23 -22.49 -18.36
N ARG A 96 13.12 -23.47 -18.56
CA ARG A 96 14.53 -23.33 -18.20
C ARG A 96 15.25 -22.67 -19.36
N TYR A 97 16.05 -21.66 -19.08
CA TYR A 97 16.83 -20.93 -20.08
C TYR A 97 18.33 -21.22 -19.95
N GLN A 98 18.95 -21.61 -21.05
CA GLN A 98 20.36 -22.00 -21.16
C GLN A 98 21.02 -21.17 -22.28
N PRO A 99 21.62 -20.01 -21.98
CA PRO A 99 22.19 -19.12 -23.00
C PRO A 99 23.37 -19.74 -23.77
N ASP A 100 24.09 -20.68 -23.15
CA ASP A 100 25.27 -21.35 -23.72
C ASP A 100 24.92 -22.71 -24.36
N SER A 101 23.66 -22.92 -24.76
CA SER A 101 23.24 -24.13 -25.46
C SER A 101 23.69 -24.13 -26.92
N ILE A 102 23.49 -25.28 -27.59
CA ILE A 102 23.51 -25.29 -29.06
C ILE A 102 22.36 -24.42 -29.63
N PRO A 103 22.50 -23.87 -30.85
CA PRO A 103 21.47 -23.02 -31.45
C PRO A 103 20.11 -23.72 -31.56
N GLY A 104 19.05 -23.05 -31.13
CA GLY A 104 17.68 -23.55 -31.14
C GLY A 104 17.30 -24.45 -29.96
N ALA A 105 18.21 -24.63 -28.98
CA ALA A 105 17.99 -25.40 -27.76
C ALA A 105 18.10 -24.55 -26.48
N GLU A 106 18.00 -23.22 -26.60
CA GLU A 106 18.22 -22.27 -25.50
C GLU A 106 17.11 -22.35 -24.45
N ILE A 107 15.92 -22.85 -24.82
CA ILE A 107 14.76 -23.00 -23.95
C ILE A 107 14.35 -24.47 -23.85
N SER A 108 13.99 -24.91 -22.65
CA SER A 108 13.38 -26.21 -22.45
C SER A 108 11.97 -26.28 -23.04
N GLN A 109 11.31 -27.44 -22.89
CA GLN A 109 9.87 -27.52 -23.07
C GLN A 109 9.14 -26.48 -22.21
N VAL A 110 8.07 -25.91 -22.78
CA VAL A 110 7.23 -24.90 -22.14
C VAL A 110 6.24 -25.56 -21.20
N VAL A 111 6.19 -25.08 -19.96
CA VAL A 111 5.15 -25.43 -18.99
C VAL A 111 4.24 -24.22 -18.83
N LEU A 112 2.94 -24.39 -19.12
CA LEU A 112 1.97 -23.31 -18.90
C LEU A 112 1.49 -23.34 -17.45
N ALA A 113 1.58 -22.20 -16.78
CA ALA A 113 0.93 -21.98 -15.50
C ALA A 113 -0.60 -21.83 -15.69
N ASP A 114 -1.30 -21.85 -14.56
CA ASP A 114 -2.71 -21.50 -14.52
C ASP A 114 -2.92 -20.02 -14.85
N LEU A 115 -4.15 -19.70 -15.24
CA LEU A 115 -4.57 -18.33 -15.49
C LEU A 115 -4.80 -17.63 -14.15
N VAL A 116 -4.08 -16.54 -13.92
CA VAL A 116 -4.19 -15.73 -12.70
C VAL A 116 -4.77 -14.38 -13.06
N ARG A 117 -5.62 -13.83 -12.20
CA ARG A 117 -6.12 -12.46 -12.31
C ARG A 117 -5.27 -11.57 -11.41
N THR A 118 -4.63 -10.55 -11.95
CA THR A 118 -3.89 -9.59 -11.11
C THR A 118 -4.88 -8.59 -10.51
N LEU A 119 -4.65 -8.24 -9.24
CA LEU A 119 -5.43 -7.18 -8.59
C LEU A 119 -4.89 -5.82 -9.05
N PRO A 120 -5.76 -4.81 -9.16
CA PRO A 120 -5.32 -3.49 -9.59
C PRO A 120 -4.69 -2.73 -8.42
N ASP A 121 -3.69 -1.90 -8.73
CA ASP A 121 -3.11 -1.00 -7.74
C ASP A 121 -4.12 0.05 -7.26
N ARG A 122 -3.96 0.49 -6.02
CA ARG A 122 -4.80 1.49 -5.38
C ARG A 122 -3.95 2.49 -4.62
N GLU A 123 -4.29 3.76 -4.79
CA GLU A 123 -3.85 4.83 -3.91
C GLU A 123 -5.02 5.23 -3.00
N LEU A 124 -4.84 5.04 -1.70
CA LEU A 124 -5.78 5.45 -0.66
C LEU A 124 -5.21 6.67 0.09
N ILE A 125 -5.95 7.77 0.06
CA ILE A 125 -5.62 8.99 0.79
C ILE A 125 -6.68 9.22 1.86
N VAL A 126 -6.23 9.43 3.10
CA VAL A 126 -7.09 9.73 4.26
C VAL A 126 -6.62 11.02 4.90
N THR A 127 -7.49 12.03 4.92
CA THR A 127 -7.20 13.34 5.52
C THR A 127 -8.05 13.52 6.78
N PRO A 128 -7.44 13.61 7.98
CA PRO A 128 -8.18 13.84 9.22
C PRO A 128 -8.77 15.25 9.33
N GLY A 129 -10.04 15.35 9.74
CA GLY A 129 -10.77 16.59 9.98
C GLY A 129 -11.77 16.47 11.13
N GLU A 130 -12.92 17.15 11.04
CA GLU A 130 -14.10 16.85 11.87
C GLU A 130 -14.72 15.49 11.47
N SER A 131 -14.70 15.20 10.17
CA SER A 131 -14.85 13.87 9.56
C SER A 131 -13.51 13.44 8.93
N LEU A 132 -13.41 12.18 8.52
CA LEU A 132 -12.30 11.75 7.66
C LEU A 132 -12.67 11.95 6.21
N SER A 133 -11.88 12.73 5.48
CA SER A 133 -11.98 12.77 4.03
C SER A 133 -11.20 11.59 3.46
N VAL A 134 -11.89 10.71 2.75
CA VAL A 134 -11.31 9.48 2.18
C VAL A 134 -11.39 9.56 0.67
N SER A 135 -10.29 9.26 -0.01
CA SER A 135 -10.30 9.05 -1.45
C SER A 135 -9.51 7.82 -1.88
N VAL A 136 -10.03 7.09 -2.87
CA VAL A 136 -9.38 5.94 -3.50
C VAL A 136 -9.32 6.19 -5.00
N THR A 137 -8.14 5.94 -5.60
CA THR A 137 -7.96 5.98 -7.06
C THR A 137 -7.06 4.82 -7.52
N GLY A 138 -7.15 4.48 -8.81
CA GLY A 138 -6.39 3.39 -9.43
C GLY A 138 -7.15 2.75 -10.59
N PRO A 139 -6.55 1.79 -11.32
CA PRO A 139 -7.17 1.15 -12.47
C PRO A 139 -8.56 0.57 -12.17
N SER A 140 -9.57 0.99 -12.94
CA SER A 140 -10.97 0.60 -12.79
C SER A 140 -11.60 0.22 -14.14
N TRP A 141 -12.90 -0.06 -14.14
CA TRP A 141 -13.71 -0.22 -15.34
C TRP A 141 -14.80 0.85 -15.46
N ASP A 142 -15.23 1.08 -16.69
CA ASP A 142 -16.41 1.87 -17.02
C ASP A 142 -17.67 1.14 -16.51
N PRO A 143 -18.43 1.72 -15.55
CA PRO A 143 -19.62 1.09 -14.99
C PRO A 143 -20.84 1.20 -15.91
N THR A 144 -20.74 1.84 -17.08
CA THR A 144 -21.88 1.98 -18.00
C THR A 144 -22.33 0.63 -18.53
N GLY A 145 -23.47 0.14 -18.03
CA GLY A 145 -24.00 -1.18 -18.40
C GLY A 145 -23.29 -2.37 -17.73
N SER A 146 -22.44 -2.12 -16.73
CA SER A 146 -21.78 -3.12 -15.88
C SER A 146 -22.03 -2.81 -14.40
N PRO A 147 -21.99 -3.78 -13.46
CA PRO A 147 -21.99 -3.45 -12.04
C PRO A 147 -20.82 -2.52 -11.70
N ALA A 148 -21.12 -1.38 -11.07
CA ALA A 148 -20.09 -0.47 -10.57
C ALA A 148 -19.36 -1.10 -9.37
N PRO A 149 -18.05 -0.85 -9.21
CA PRO A 149 -17.36 -1.24 -7.98
C PRO A 149 -18.02 -0.53 -6.79
N ARG A 150 -18.09 -1.24 -5.67
CA ARG A 150 -18.57 -0.67 -4.41
C ARG A 150 -17.41 -0.56 -3.44
N ILE A 151 -17.03 0.68 -3.15
CA ILE A 151 -15.99 0.99 -2.16
C ILE A 151 -16.65 1.52 -0.90
N THR A 152 -16.41 0.86 0.22
CA THR A 152 -16.97 1.22 1.54
C THR A 152 -15.83 1.51 2.49
N ALA A 153 -15.89 2.67 3.14
CA ALA A 153 -14.98 3.08 4.19
C ALA A 153 -15.73 3.05 5.53
N THR A 154 -15.15 2.44 6.55
CA THR A 154 -15.81 2.27 7.86
C THR A 154 -14.78 2.34 8.97
N LEU A 155 -15.10 3.01 10.07
CA LEU A 155 -14.24 3.03 11.24
C LEU A 155 -14.36 1.74 12.03
N GLN A 156 -13.23 1.33 12.59
CA GLN A 156 -13.15 0.28 13.60
C GLN A 156 -12.49 0.83 14.84
N ARG A 157 -12.98 0.41 16.01
CA ARG A 157 -12.35 0.68 17.31
C ARG A 157 -11.70 -0.57 17.85
N ARG A 158 -10.68 -0.39 18.69
CA ARG A 158 -10.04 -1.51 19.37
C ARG A 158 -10.84 -1.94 20.62
N ASN A 159 -11.20 -3.21 20.69
CA ASN A 159 -11.65 -3.87 21.91
C ASN A 159 -10.42 -4.23 22.76
N SER A 160 -10.27 -3.57 23.91
CA SER A 160 -9.12 -3.74 24.80
C SER A 160 -9.10 -5.07 25.56
N VAL A 161 -10.19 -5.85 25.53
CA VAL A 161 -10.24 -7.19 26.17
C VAL A 161 -9.59 -8.25 25.29
N VAL A 162 -9.45 -7.98 23.99
CA VAL A 162 -8.80 -8.90 23.05
C VAL A 162 -7.33 -8.52 22.93
N GLU A 163 -6.47 -9.37 23.50
CA GLU A 163 -5.02 -9.18 23.49
C GLU A 163 -4.44 -9.24 22.08
N ASP A 164 -4.97 -10.13 21.24
CA ASP A 164 -4.57 -10.29 19.84
C ASP A 164 -4.71 -8.97 19.06
N GLU A 165 -3.63 -8.57 18.38
CA GLU A 165 -3.52 -7.27 17.74
C GLU A 165 -4.45 -7.08 16.53
N ASP A 166 -4.84 -8.17 15.88
CA ASP A 166 -5.60 -8.18 14.63
C ASP A 166 -7.07 -8.57 14.84
N LEU A 167 -7.34 -9.44 15.81
CA LEU A 167 -8.70 -9.91 16.10
C LEU A 167 -9.50 -8.97 17.00
N GLY A 168 -8.85 -8.01 17.65
CA GLY A 168 -9.50 -7.09 18.59
C GLY A 168 -10.30 -5.95 17.98
N TRP A 169 -10.40 -5.85 16.65
CA TRP A 169 -11.05 -4.71 15.99
C TRP A 169 -12.55 -4.91 15.82
N VAL A 170 -13.33 -3.90 16.19
CA VAL A 170 -14.79 -3.92 16.14
C VAL A 170 -15.28 -2.82 15.20
N THR A 171 -16.05 -3.21 14.19
CA THR A 171 -16.66 -2.29 13.22
C THR A 171 -17.69 -1.37 13.87
N LEU A 172 -17.62 -0.09 13.53
CA LEU A 172 -18.59 0.94 13.90
C LEU A 172 -19.53 1.14 12.71
N GLU A 173 -20.60 0.33 12.64
CA GLU A 173 -21.51 0.26 11.48
C GLU A 173 -22.19 1.61 11.15
N ASP A 174 -22.38 2.46 12.15
CA ASP A 174 -22.92 3.82 12.01
C ASP A 174 -21.99 4.78 11.26
N THR A 175 -20.74 4.39 11.04
CA THR A 175 -19.74 5.16 10.29
C THR A 175 -19.58 4.71 8.84
N ALA A 176 -20.26 3.62 8.44
CA ALA A 176 -20.11 3.05 7.11
C ALA A 176 -20.50 4.06 6.02
N THR A 177 -19.54 4.40 5.17
CA THR A 177 -19.69 5.38 4.09
C THR A 177 -19.32 4.72 2.77
N VAL A 178 -20.25 4.73 1.82
CA VAL A 178 -19.97 4.31 0.43
C VAL A 178 -19.32 5.48 -0.30
N LEU A 179 -18.13 5.27 -0.85
CA LEU A 179 -17.44 6.31 -1.62
C LEU A 179 -18.11 6.47 -2.98
N THR A 180 -18.22 7.71 -3.43
CA THR A 180 -18.86 8.06 -4.71
C THR A 180 -17.78 8.43 -5.72
N SER A 181 -17.89 7.91 -6.94
CA SER A 181 -17.00 8.32 -8.02
C SER A 181 -17.33 9.72 -8.52
N ILE A 182 -16.30 10.49 -8.87
CA ILE A 182 -16.46 11.78 -9.57
C ILE A 182 -16.37 11.65 -11.10
N ASP A 183 -15.78 10.56 -11.62
CA ASP A 183 -15.36 10.45 -13.03
C ASP A 183 -15.29 9.00 -13.60
N ALA A 184 -15.86 7.99 -12.93
CA ALA A 184 -15.80 6.56 -13.34
C ALA A 184 -16.28 6.25 -14.77
N GLU A 185 -17.21 7.03 -15.32
CA GLU A 185 -17.71 6.84 -16.69
C GLU A 185 -16.74 7.37 -17.76
N SER A 186 -15.73 8.17 -17.36
CA SER A 186 -14.85 8.90 -18.27
C SER A 186 -13.35 8.69 -18.03
N SER A 187 -12.98 8.10 -16.88
CA SER A 187 -11.59 7.85 -16.48
C SER A 187 -11.31 6.37 -16.32
N ARG A 188 -10.08 5.96 -16.66
CA ARG A 188 -9.56 4.61 -16.40
C ARG A 188 -9.03 4.46 -14.97
N THR A 189 -8.72 5.58 -14.34
CA THR A 189 -8.22 5.70 -12.96
C THR A 189 -9.10 6.68 -12.19
N PRO A 190 -10.39 6.38 -12.02
CA PRO A 190 -11.32 7.32 -11.43
C PRO A 190 -11.07 7.53 -9.93
N PHE A 191 -11.46 8.70 -9.46
CA PHE A 191 -11.42 9.05 -8.04
C PHE A 191 -12.77 8.73 -7.39
N TYR A 192 -12.71 7.96 -6.30
CA TYR A 192 -13.84 7.72 -5.40
C TYR A 192 -13.59 8.49 -4.11
N THR A 193 -14.59 9.21 -3.62
CA THR A 193 -14.46 10.10 -2.46
C THR A 193 -15.66 10.01 -1.53
N GLY A 194 -15.44 10.24 -0.24
CA GLY A 194 -16.46 10.28 0.79
C GLY A 194 -15.97 10.89 2.10
N GLN A 195 -16.92 11.28 2.95
CA GLN A 195 -16.66 11.79 4.29
C GLN A 195 -17.15 10.76 5.32
N VAL A 196 -16.23 10.17 6.07
CA VAL A 196 -16.53 9.19 7.11
C VAL A 196 -16.72 9.92 8.45
N PRO A 197 -17.87 9.80 9.11
CA PRO A 197 -18.08 10.46 10.39
C PRO A 197 -17.20 9.80 11.47
N ILE A 198 -16.66 10.61 12.38
CA ILE A 198 -15.90 10.14 13.54
C ILE A 198 -16.84 10.18 14.76
N PRO A 199 -17.23 9.03 15.33
CA PRO A 199 -18.13 9.02 16.47
C PRO A 199 -17.42 9.53 17.72
N PRO A 200 -18.17 9.96 18.76
CA PRO A 200 -17.59 10.32 20.04
C PRO A 200 -16.90 9.10 20.66
N VAL A 201 -15.57 9.08 20.64
CA VAL A 201 -14.75 8.02 21.24
C VAL A 201 -14.01 8.52 22.46
N ARG A 202 -13.62 7.62 23.36
CA ARG A 202 -12.83 8.02 24.53
C ARG A 202 -11.48 8.56 24.05
N ARG A 203 -10.97 9.59 24.74
CA ARG A 203 -9.67 10.16 24.41
C ARG A 203 -8.59 9.07 24.49
N GLY A 204 -7.87 8.86 23.39
CA GLY A 204 -6.81 7.85 23.30
C GLY A 204 -7.29 6.44 22.94
N GLU A 205 -8.59 6.24 22.66
CA GLU A 205 -9.09 4.99 22.10
C GLU A 205 -8.56 4.81 20.65
N PRO A 206 -7.84 3.71 20.35
CA PRO A 206 -7.33 3.49 19.01
C PRO A 206 -8.46 3.30 18.00
N LEU A 207 -8.39 4.04 16.91
CA LEU A 207 -9.26 3.91 15.75
C LEU A 207 -8.43 3.53 14.53
N ARG A 208 -9.02 2.72 13.65
CA ARG A 208 -8.53 2.54 12.29
C ARG A 208 -9.66 2.70 11.30
N LEU A 209 -9.36 3.22 10.12
CA LEU A 209 -10.26 3.17 8.99
C LEU A 209 -10.05 1.84 8.26
N MET A 210 -11.11 1.12 7.95
CA MET A 210 -11.11 -0.02 7.04
C MET A 210 -11.77 0.40 5.72
N VAL A 211 -11.10 0.17 4.59
CA VAL A 211 -11.61 0.44 3.25
C VAL A 211 -11.68 -0.87 2.48
N ILE A 212 -12.86 -1.21 1.98
CA ILE A 212 -13.10 -2.43 1.20
C ILE A 212 -13.72 -2.05 -0.14
N GLU A 213 -13.12 -2.51 -1.23
CA GLU A 213 -13.68 -2.49 -2.59
C GLU A 213 -14.19 -3.87 -2.98
N THR A 214 -15.39 -3.91 -3.56
CA THR A 214 -15.97 -5.12 -4.13
C THR A 214 -16.38 -4.91 -5.58
N GLU A 215 -16.43 -6.00 -6.34
CA GLU A 215 -16.75 -6.02 -7.78
C GLU A 215 -18.19 -5.56 -8.11
N GLY A 216 -19.04 -5.34 -7.10
CA GLY A 216 -20.43 -4.89 -7.27
C GLY A 216 -21.38 -5.95 -7.87
N VAL A 217 -20.86 -7.11 -8.25
CA VAL A 217 -21.65 -8.26 -8.73
C VAL A 217 -22.55 -8.74 -7.61
N ARG A 218 -23.86 -8.72 -7.85
CA ARG A 218 -24.86 -9.22 -6.89
C ARG A 218 -24.95 -10.74 -6.99
N ALA A 219 -25.12 -11.39 -5.84
CA ALA A 219 -25.51 -12.79 -5.82
C ALA A 219 -26.91 -12.95 -6.43
N ASN A 220 -27.12 -13.99 -7.24
CA ASN A 220 -28.42 -14.33 -7.85
C ASN A 220 -29.45 -14.89 -6.84
N GLY A 221 -29.18 -14.79 -5.53
CA GLY A 221 -30.04 -15.29 -4.47
C GLY A 221 -31.21 -14.36 -4.18
N LEU A 222 -32.34 -14.94 -3.76
CA LEU A 222 -33.51 -14.19 -3.28
C LEU A 222 -33.25 -13.46 -1.96
N THR A 223 -32.23 -13.88 -1.22
CA THR A 223 -31.76 -13.22 0.00
C THR A 223 -30.51 -12.42 -0.34
N PRO A 224 -30.48 -11.10 -0.09
CA PRO A 224 -29.27 -10.31 -0.23
C PRO A 224 -28.16 -10.96 0.62
N PRO A 225 -26.97 -11.22 0.06
CA PRO A 225 -25.89 -11.80 0.83
C PRO A 225 -25.51 -10.85 1.97
N THR A 226 -25.28 -11.41 3.15
CA THR A 226 -24.73 -10.67 4.31
C THR A 226 -23.25 -10.36 4.11
N THR A 227 -22.59 -11.06 3.18
CA THR A 227 -21.19 -10.88 2.83
C THR A 227 -21.05 -9.91 1.65
N PRO A 228 -20.09 -8.99 1.68
CA PRO A 228 -19.67 -8.26 0.50
C PRO A 228 -19.37 -9.25 -0.65
N GLY A 229 -19.64 -8.85 -1.90
CA GLY A 229 -19.26 -9.65 -3.07
C GLY A 229 -17.74 -9.86 -3.16
N PRO A 230 -17.21 -10.39 -4.28
CA PRO A 230 -15.76 -10.58 -4.45
C PRO A 230 -14.98 -9.31 -4.09
N VAL A 231 -14.07 -9.43 -3.12
CA VAL A 231 -13.22 -8.33 -2.66
C VAL A 231 -12.08 -8.14 -3.66
N ILE A 232 -11.90 -6.89 -4.10
CA ILE A 232 -10.85 -6.48 -5.05
C ILE A 232 -9.70 -5.82 -4.31
N TYR A 233 -10.01 -5.00 -3.32
CA TYR A 233 -9.04 -4.26 -2.52
C TYR A 233 -9.56 -4.18 -1.08
N CYS A 234 -8.64 -4.31 -0.13
CA CYS A 234 -8.90 -4.15 1.29
C CYS A 234 -7.66 -3.56 1.94
N ASP A 235 -7.83 -2.49 2.70
CA ASP A 235 -6.73 -1.84 3.41
C ASP A 235 -7.23 -1.22 4.72
N THR A 236 -6.30 -0.99 5.64
CA THR A 236 -6.58 -0.35 6.92
C THR A 236 -5.59 0.77 7.22
N VAL A 237 -6.11 1.91 7.67
CA VAL A 237 -5.31 3.08 8.04
C VAL A 237 -5.49 3.36 9.53
N ASN A 238 -4.43 3.19 10.32
CA ASN A 238 -4.44 3.53 11.74
C ASN A 238 -4.53 5.04 11.93
N LEU A 239 -5.47 5.48 12.77
CA LEU A 239 -5.68 6.89 13.07
C LEU A 239 -4.95 7.25 14.36
N SER A 240 -3.90 8.06 14.23
CA SER A 240 -3.20 8.57 15.40
C SER A 240 -4.09 9.56 16.16
N PRO A 241 -4.20 9.47 17.50
CA PRO A 241 -4.86 10.51 18.27
C PRO A 241 -4.11 11.82 18.05
N LYS A 242 -4.81 12.88 17.62
CA LYS A 242 -4.23 14.22 17.49
C LYS A 242 -3.51 14.56 18.80
N ARG A 243 -2.18 14.72 18.75
CA ARG A 243 -1.44 15.36 19.84
C ARG A 243 -2.01 16.77 19.96
N GLY A 244 -2.77 17.02 21.03
CA GLY A 244 -3.22 18.36 21.33
C GLY A 244 -2.00 19.27 21.44
N ASN A 245 -2.00 20.36 20.68
CA ASN A 245 -1.01 21.41 20.85
C ASN A 245 -1.11 21.97 22.28
N PRO A 246 -0.04 21.96 23.10
CA PRO A 246 -0.10 22.50 24.45
C PRO A 246 0.18 24.01 24.41
N ASP A 247 -0.68 24.80 23.77
CA ASP A 247 -0.58 26.26 23.83
C ASP A 247 -1.77 26.88 24.56
N ARG A 248 -1.58 26.92 25.88
CA ARG A 248 -1.79 28.07 26.78
C ARG A 248 -3.12 28.83 26.67
N HIS A 249 -4.06 28.40 27.50
CA HIS A 249 -4.89 29.35 28.25
C HIS A 249 -4.17 29.67 29.56
N ASP A 250 -3.66 30.89 29.69
CA ASP A 250 -3.63 31.58 30.98
C ASP A 250 -4.27 32.95 30.74
N GLY A 251 -5.48 33.10 31.29
CA GLY A 251 -6.15 34.38 31.35
C GLY A 251 -5.56 35.24 32.45
N HIS A 252 -5.55 36.55 32.24
CA HIS A 252 -5.69 37.51 33.31
C HIS A 252 -6.42 38.75 32.79
N ASP A 253 -7.70 38.83 33.12
CA ASP A 253 -8.44 40.08 33.16
C ASP A 253 -7.96 40.92 34.36
N GLY A 254 -7.83 42.23 34.16
CA GLY A 254 -7.48 43.19 35.21
C GLY A 254 -7.54 44.64 34.73
N HIS A 255 -8.51 45.36 35.28
CA HIS A 255 -8.97 46.72 35.00
C HIS A 255 -7.97 47.90 35.05
N ASP A 256 -8.33 48.95 34.30
CA ASP A 256 -8.25 50.40 34.52
C ASP A 256 -7.26 51.02 35.53
N GLY A 257 -6.59 52.08 35.08
CA GLY A 257 -6.01 53.11 35.97
C GLY A 257 -5.05 54.07 35.25
N GLY A 258 -5.55 55.26 34.89
CA GLY A 258 -4.72 56.36 34.36
C GLY A 258 -3.85 57.03 35.44
N GLY A 259 -2.80 57.72 35.00
CA GLY A 259 -1.98 58.57 35.86
C GLY A 259 -0.67 59.00 35.19
N GLN A 260 -0.57 60.30 34.91
CA GLN A 260 0.59 60.98 34.34
C GLN A 260 1.73 61.14 35.36
N ASP A 261 2.89 61.56 34.84
CA ASP A 261 3.88 62.49 35.41
C ASP A 261 5.23 61.98 35.98
N ARG A 262 6.29 62.42 35.25
CA ARG A 262 7.51 63.14 35.70
C ARG A 262 8.84 62.39 35.99
N HIS A 263 9.78 62.66 35.06
CA HIS A 263 11.09 63.32 35.21
C HIS A 263 12.18 62.85 36.20
N GLY A 264 13.39 62.68 35.61
CA GLY A 264 14.72 63.00 36.18
C GLY A 264 15.44 61.80 36.82
N GLY A 265 16.70 61.48 36.57
CA GLY A 265 17.82 62.12 35.87
C GLY A 265 19.13 61.81 36.62
N HIS A 266 20.21 61.50 35.89
CA HIS A 266 21.64 61.47 36.32
C HIS A 266 22.03 60.39 37.37
N ASP A 267 23.24 59.82 37.45
CA ASP A 267 24.52 59.98 36.74
C ASP A 267 25.49 58.86 37.16
N GLY A 268 26.54 58.64 36.34
CA GLY A 268 27.87 58.13 36.74
C GLY A 268 27.99 56.61 36.97
N GLY A 269 29.04 55.89 36.57
CA GLY A 269 30.37 56.25 36.06
C GLY A 269 31.36 55.13 36.45
N GLY A 270 32.39 54.90 35.63
CA GLY A 270 33.58 54.07 35.96
C GLY A 270 33.47 52.60 35.52
N GLN A 271 34.14 52.13 34.46
CA GLN A 271 35.59 51.90 34.24
C GLN A 271 36.09 50.51 34.70
N ASP A 272 37.12 50.07 33.97
CA ASP A 272 38.01 48.91 34.12
C ASP A 272 37.53 47.58 33.53
N ARG A 273 38.04 47.10 32.37
CA ARG A 273 39.41 46.73 31.91
C ARG A 273 39.90 45.36 32.39
N HIS A 274 40.60 44.70 31.46
CA HIS A 274 41.45 43.50 31.52
C HIS A 274 40.79 42.22 30.99
N ASP A 275 41.13 41.79 29.76
CA ASP A 275 42.24 40.87 29.42
C ASP A 275 41.86 39.41 29.79
N ARG A 276 42.06 38.33 29.03
CA ARG A 276 42.92 37.98 27.90
C ARG A 276 42.70 36.48 27.58
N HIS A 277 42.95 36.07 26.33
CA HIS A 277 43.44 34.75 25.86
C HIS A 277 42.57 33.49 26.11
N GLY A 278 42.43 32.49 25.23
CA GLY A 278 43.04 32.21 23.93
C GLY A 278 42.41 30.95 23.30
N ARG A 279 42.53 30.83 21.96
CA ARG A 279 42.42 29.58 21.15
C ARG A 279 43.83 28.93 21.09
N PRO A 280 44.03 27.61 20.80
CA PRO A 280 43.68 26.90 19.53
C PRO A 280 43.17 25.45 19.78
N GLY A 281 42.63 24.62 18.87
CA GLY A 281 42.89 24.36 17.44
C GLY A 281 43.65 23.02 17.29
N HIS A 282 43.04 21.99 16.66
CA HIS A 282 43.66 20.79 16.05
C HIS A 282 42.54 20.05 15.24
N HIS A 283 42.54 19.96 13.90
CA HIS A 283 43.33 19.11 12.96
C HIS A 283 43.33 17.61 13.32
N GLY A 284 43.02 16.61 12.47
CA GLY A 284 42.70 16.55 11.04
C GLY A 284 42.76 15.07 10.53
N GLY A 285 42.43 14.86 9.23
CA GLY A 285 42.79 13.70 8.38
C GLY A 285 41.93 12.42 8.54
N GLY A 286 41.54 11.65 7.51
CA GLY A 286 41.90 11.59 6.09
C GLY A 286 42.53 10.23 5.71
N PHE A 287 42.08 9.63 4.58
CA PHE A 287 42.57 8.43 3.83
C PHE A 287 42.02 7.05 4.27
N ARG A 288 41.50 6.12 3.45
CA ARG A 288 41.57 5.61 2.04
C ARG A 288 42.26 4.22 1.97
N ARG A 289 41.49 3.25 1.44
CA ARG A 289 41.81 2.06 0.62
C ARG A 289 42.77 0.98 1.12
N GLY A 290 42.24 -0.25 1.10
CA GLY A 290 42.85 -1.46 0.53
C GLY A 290 41.81 -2.11 -0.37
#